data_AF-A0A6N9ZLC7-F1
#
_entry.id   AF-A0A6N9ZLC7-F1
#
_cell.length_a   1.000
_cell.length_b   1.000
_cell.length_c   1.000
_cell.angle_alpha   90.00
_cell.angle_beta   90.00
_cell.angle_gamma   90.00
#
_symmetry.space_group_name_H-M   'P 1'
#
loop_
_entity.id
_entity.type
_entity.pdbx_description
1 polymer ?
#
loop_
_entity_poly.entity_id
_entity_poly.type
_entity_poly.pdbx_seq_one_letter_code
_entity_poly.pdbx_strand_id
1 'polypeptide(L)'
;MSGPNRNTRDPLVSLAHTRTVLARLWLSGSGFSAIILVVASILRGRSDAARETWSWFLPLVLPTIGLMLGVLGAAAMARQREKYVRKSFVDIAFWLSAAYLVLVSLTILLEPFSPLRGAELHGMSNYWLGPMQGLVVAALGYLFTSDETPSPQAAKKTAEPDLMNNVSKKPSAEPIKNE
;
A
#
# COMPACT_ATOMS: atom_id res chain seq x y z
N MET A 1 1.60 -1.59 -41.42
CA MET A 1 0.82 -2.12 -40.28
C MET A 1 1.80 -2.36 -39.13
N SER A 2 1.99 -1.36 -38.27
CA SER A 2 2.84 -1.48 -37.08
C SER A 2 2.03 -2.16 -35.97
N GLY A 3 2.45 -3.34 -35.54
CA GLY A 3 1.81 -4.07 -34.45
C GLY A 3 1.90 -3.31 -33.12
N PRO A 4 0.94 -3.47 -32.20
CA PRO A 4 0.99 -2.83 -30.89
C PRO A 4 2.23 -3.29 -30.14
N ASN A 5 3.04 -2.32 -29.73
CA ASN A 5 4.31 -2.50 -29.02
C ASN A 5 4.02 -3.11 -27.63
N ARG A 6 4.06 -4.44 -27.50
CA ARG A 6 3.78 -5.21 -26.26
C ARG A 6 4.92 -5.14 -25.23
N ASN A 7 5.45 -3.95 -24.97
CA ASN A 7 6.56 -3.76 -24.03
C ASN A 7 6.20 -2.82 -22.86
N THR A 8 4.93 -2.72 -22.50
CA THR A 8 4.50 -2.23 -21.19
C THR A 8 4.70 -3.34 -20.17
N ARG A 9 5.97 -3.62 -19.83
CA ARG A 9 6.26 -4.36 -18.60
C ARG A 9 5.88 -3.43 -17.46
N ASP A 10 4.83 -3.77 -16.71
CA ASP A 10 4.45 -3.01 -15.53
C ASP A 10 5.68 -2.79 -14.65
N PRO A 11 5.96 -1.55 -14.23
CA PRO A 11 7.14 -1.27 -13.42
C PRO A 11 7.06 -2.04 -12.11
N LEU A 12 8.17 -2.65 -11.72
CA LEU A 12 8.31 -3.35 -10.45
C LEU A 12 8.64 -2.34 -9.35
N VAL A 13 7.96 -2.45 -8.22
CA VAL A 13 8.13 -1.58 -7.05
C VAL A 13 8.60 -2.42 -5.88
N SER A 14 9.51 -1.87 -5.08
CA SER A 14 9.98 -2.51 -3.85
C SER A 14 8.83 -2.71 -2.86
N LEU A 15 8.67 -3.95 -2.41
CA LEU A 15 7.63 -4.32 -1.46
C LEU A 15 7.81 -3.60 -0.11
N ALA A 16 9.05 -3.31 0.29
CA ALA A 16 9.34 -2.58 1.52
C ALA A 16 8.76 -1.15 1.45
N HIS A 17 8.99 -0.45 0.34
CA HIS A 17 8.44 0.88 0.12
C HIS A 17 6.91 0.87 0.12
N THR A 18 6.31 -0.08 -0.61
CA THR A 18 4.85 -0.24 -0.68
C THR A 18 4.22 -0.45 0.70
N ARG A 19 4.80 -1.31 1.54
CA ARG A 19 4.33 -1.56 2.92
C ARG A 19 4.29 -0.28 3.74
N THR A 20 5.35 0.54 3.67
CA THR A 20 5.41 1.81 4.40
C THR A 20 4.37 2.80 3.88
N VAL A 21 4.16 2.88 2.57
CA VAL A 21 3.14 3.78 1.98
C VAL A 21 1.74 3.38 2.43
N LEU A 22 1.37 2.10 2.34
CA LEU A 22 0.06 1.61 2.75
C LEU A 22 -0.14 1.72 4.26
N ALA A 23 0.88 1.43 5.06
CA ALA A 23 0.80 1.61 6.51
C ALA A 23 0.59 3.08 6.89
N ARG A 24 1.28 4.01 6.22
CA ARG A 24 1.07 5.45 6.43
C ARG A 24 -0.35 5.86 6.04
N LEU A 25 -0.88 5.38 4.91
CA LEU A 25 -2.26 5.65 4.48
C LEU A 25 -3.27 5.17 5.53
N TRP A 26 -3.11 3.94 6.03
CA TRP A 26 -4.02 3.38 7.03
C TRP A 26 -3.91 4.09 8.36
N LEU A 27 -2.71 4.35 8.87
CA LEU A 27 -2.51 5.07 10.13
C LEU A 27 -3.02 6.50 10.06
N SER A 28 -2.77 7.22 8.96
CA SER A 28 -3.25 8.60 8.81
C SER A 28 -4.77 8.65 8.63
N GLY A 29 -5.35 7.80 7.76
CA GLY A 29 -6.78 7.81 7.49
C GLY A 29 -7.63 7.32 8.69
N SER A 30 -7.17 6.26 9.37
CA SER A 30 -7.82 5.80 10.60
C SER A 30 -7.64 6.77 11.76
N GLY A 31 -6.44 7.35 11.93
CA GLY A 31 -6.18 8.36 12.94
C GLY A 31 -7.03 9.60 12.72
N PHE A 32 -7.17 10.05 11.48
CA PHE A 32 -8.06 11.15 11.11
C PHE A 32 -9.53 10.83 11.46
N SER A 33 -10.03 9.65 11.08
CA SER A 33 -11.38 9.20 11.43
C SER A 33 -11.60 9.12 12.95
N ALA A 34 -10.61 8.61 13.68
CA ALA A 34 -10.65 8.52 15.14
C ALA A 34 -10.66 9.91 15.80
N ILE A 35 -9.88 10.87 15.29
CA ILE A 35 -9.89 12.26 15.78
C ILE A 35 -11.27 12.88 15.58
N ILE A 36 -11.88 12.69 14.41
CA ILE A 36 -13.26 13.16 14.15
C ILE A 36 -14.22 12.55 15.17
N LEU A 37 -14.12 11.24 15.44
CA LEU A 37 -14.96 10.57 16.43
C LEU A 37 -14.76 11.11 17.85
N VAL A 38 -13.52 11.38 18.26
CA VAL A 38 -13.23 11.99 19.57
C VAL A 38 -13.88 13.37 19.67
N VAL A 39 -13.68 14.23 18.66
CA VAL A 39 -14.26 15.58 18.62
C VAL A 39 -15.78 15.50 18.64
N ALA A 40 -16.39 14.64 17.82
CA ALA A 40 -17.84 14.44 17.79
C ALA A 40 -18.38 13.93 19.13
N SER A 41 -17.66 13.03 19.81
CA SER A 41 -18.03 12.50 21.13
C SER A 41 -18.03 13.59 22.20
N ILE A 42 -17.03 14.47 22.20
CA ILE A 42 -16.92 15.58 23.15
C ILE A 42 -18.05 16.60 22.92
N LEU A 43 -18.27 17.00 21.66
CA LEU A 43 -19.28 18.03 21.32
C LEU A 43 -20.72 17.57 21.58
N ARG A 44 -21.00 16.27 21.44
CA ARG A 44 -22.36 15.72 21.62
C ARG A 44 -22.70 15.38 23.07
N GLY A 45 -21.71 15.29 23.96
CA GLY A 45 -21.92 15.03 25.40
C GLY A 45 -22.66 13.73 25.75
N ARG A 46 -22.85 12.80 24.79
CA ARG A 46 -23.68 11.60 24.93
C ARG A 46 -22.80 10.36 24.87
N SER A 47 -22.47 9.82 26.05
CA SER A 47 -21.58 8.65 26.22
C SER A 47 -22.04 7.42 25.44
N ASP A 48 -23.36 7.21 25.36
CA ASP A 48 -23.92 5.99 24.78
C ASP A 48 -23.76 5.96 23.25
N ALA A 49 -24.00 7.09 22.57
CA ALA A 49 -23.79 7.22 21.14
C ALA A 49 -22.30 7.11 20.76
N ALA A 50 -21.42 7.69 21.59
CA ALA A 50 -19.99 7.56 21.41
C ALA A 50 -19.57 6.08 21.51
N ARG A 51 -19.98 5.37 22.57
CA ARG A 51 -19.65 3.95 22.77
C ARG A 51 -20.12 3.08 21.62
N GLU A 52 -21.33 3.31 21.14
CA GLU A 52 -21.88 2.60 19.98
C GLU A 52 -21.05 2.84 18.72
N THR A 53 -20.70 4.09 18.44
CA THR A 53 -19.89 4.44 17.26
C THR A 53 -18.48 3.85 17.33
N TRP A 54 -17.86 3.86 18.52
CA TRP A 54 -16.58 3.18 18.75
C TRP A 54 -16.67 1.66 18.55
N SER A 55 -17.75 1.04 19.04
CA SER A 55 -17.96 -0.41 18.87
C SER A 55 -18.14 -0.82 17.41
N TRP A 56 -18.64 0.09 16.58
CA TRP A 56 -18.74 -0.08 15.13
C TRP A 56 -17.41 0.21 14.41
N PHE A 57 -16.70 1.28 14.78
CA PHE A 57 -15.47 1.70 14.11
C PHE A 57 -14.29 0.75 14.32
N LEU A 58 -14.10 0.25 15.55
CA LEU A 58 -12.97 -0.60 15.90
C LEU A 58 -12.85 -1.88 15.04
N PRO A 59 -13.89 -2.71 14.86
CA PRO A 59 -13.78 -3.92 14.04
C PRO A 59 -13.51 -3.64 12.55
N LEU A 60 -13.84 -2.45 12.05
CA LEU A 60 -13.60 -2.05 10.67
C LEU A 60 -12.14 -1.66 10.39
N VAL A 61 -11.39 -1.28 11.42
CA VAL A 61 -10.09 -0.61 11.29
C VAL A 61 -8.97 -1.34 12.03
N LEU A 62 -9.24 -1.92 13.19
CA LEU A 62 -8.22 -2.64 13.96
C LEU A 62 -7.59 -3.82 13.20
N PRO A 63 -8.32 -4.66 12.45
CA PRO A 63 -7.71 -5.78 11.75
C PRO A 63 -6.66 -5.35 10.73
N THR A 64 -6.91 -4.25 10.00
CA THR A 64 -6.00 -3.76 8.97
C THR A 64 -4.82 -2.99 9.57
N ILE A 65 -5.02 -2.20 10.62
CA ILE A 65 -3.90 -1.60 11.37
C ILE A 65 -3.00 -2.70 11.95
N GLY A 66 -3.59 -3.72 12.58
CA GLY A 66 -2.85 -4.86 13.13
C GLY A 66 -2.02 -5.56 12.05
N LEU A 67 -2.61 -5.81 10.88
CA LEU A 67 -1.89 -6.37 9.73
C LEU A 67 -0.71 -5.47 9.30
N MET A 68 -0.92 -4.16 9.17
CA MET A 68 0.13 -3.21 8.77
C MET A 68 1.29 -3.19 9.77
N LEU A 69 0.98 -3.13 11.06
CA LEU A 69 1.99 -3.16 12.13
C LEU A 69 2.74 -4.49 12.14
N GLY A 70 2.04 -5.62 11.98
CA GLY A 70 2.67 -6.94 11.89
C GLY A 70 3.62 -7.06 10.70
N VAL A 71 3.22 -6.56 9.54
CA VAL A 71 4.05 -6.57 8.33
C VAL A 71 5.28 -5.68 8.47
N LEU A 72 5.15 -4.49 9.08
CA LEU A 72 6.28 -3.61 9.37
C LEU A 72 7.24 -4.23 10.41
N GLY A 73 6.70 -4.84 11.47
CA GLY A 73 7.50 -5.53 12.49
C GLY A 73 8.28 -6.71 11.92
N ALA A 74 7.63 -7.55 11.11
CA ALA A 74 8.29 -8.64 10.39
C ALA A 74 9.38 -8.13 9.42
N ALA A 75 9.11 -7.03 8.72
CA ALA A 75 10.06 -6.40 7.82
C ALA A 75 11.30 -5.85 8.54
N ALA A 76 11.16 -5.36 9.77
CA ALA A 76 12.27 -4.85 10.58
C ALA A 76 13.16 -5.96 11.15
N MET A 77 12.60 -7.14 11.44
CA MET A 77 13.35 -8.28 11.97
C MET A 77 14.06 -9.11 10.89
N ALA A 78 13.53 -9.11 9.66
CA ALA A 78 14.11 -9.88 8.57
C ALA A 78 15.36 -9.20 7.98
N ARG A 79 16.48 -9.94 7.85
CA ARG A 79 17.62 -9.56 6.99
C ARG A 79 17.16 -9.68 5.53
N GLN A 80 16.61 -8.60 4.98
CA GLN A 80 15.79 -8.67 3.76
C GLN A 80 16.56 -9.09 2.49
N ARG A 81 16.00 -10.04 1.74
CA ARG A 81 16.14 -10.08 0.29
C ARG A 81 15.12 -9.09 -0.29
N GLU A 82 15.54 -8.26 -1.23
CA GLU A 82 14.64 -7.34 -1.93
C GLU A 82 13.56 -8.12 -2.68
N LYS A 83 12.31 -7.85 -2.32
CA LYS A 83 11.11 -8.40 -2.96
C LYS A 83 10.44 -7.31 -3.78
N TYR A 84 9.98 -7.68 -4.97
CA TYR A 84 9.38 -6.76 -5.92
C TYR A 84 7.94 -7.20 -6.24
N VAL A 85 7.07 -6.22 -6.47
CA VAL A 85 5.68 -6.45 -6.91
C VAL A 85 5.33 -5.46 -8.03
N ARG A 86 4.44 -5.86 -8.93
CA ARG A 86 3.95 -4.99 -10.01
C ARG A 86 3.22 -3.77 -9.47
N LYS A 87 3.54 -2.61 -10.04
CA LYS A 87 2.90 -1.33 -9.70
C LYS A 87 1.38 -1.36 -9.83
N SER A 88 0.83 -2.03 -10.84
CA SER A 88 -0.61 -2.12 -11.07
C SER A 88 -1.37 -2.69 -9.87
N PHE A 89 -0.83 -3.72 -9.22
CA PHE A 89 -1.43 -4.29 -8.00
C PHE A 89 -1.30 -3.35 -6.80
N VAL A 90 -0.18 -2.65 -6.68
CA VAL A 90 0.03 -1.62 -5.65
C VAL A 90 -1.00 -0.51 -5.79
N ASP A 91 -1.21 -0.01 -7.01
CA ASP A 91 -2.17 1.05 -7.30
C ASP A 91 -3.60 0.60 -6.94
N ILE A 92 -4.00 -0.62 -7.30
CA ILE A 92 -5.33 -1.17 -6.95
C ILE A 92 -5.50 -1.25 -5.43
N ALA A 93 -4.54 -1.85 -4.71
CA ALA A 93 -4.61 -1.99 -3.26
C ALA A 93 -4.65 -0.64 -2.54
N PHE A 94 -3.89 0.34 -3.06
CA PHE A 94 -3.87 1.71 -2.56
C PHE A 94 -5.23 2.38 -2.75
N TRP A 95 -5.77 2.40 -3.97
CA TRP A 95 -7.04 3.05 -4.26
C TRP A 95 -8.21 2.41 -3.52
N LEU A 96 -8.20 1.08 -3.40
CA LEU A 96 -9.23 0.35 -2.66
C LEU A 96 -9.17 0.67 -1.16
N SER A 97 -7.97 0.74 -0.58
CA SER A 97 -7.78 1.16 0.82
C SER A 97 -8.20 2.61 1.05
N ALA A 98 -7.83 3.51 0.15
CA ALA A 98 -8.19 4.91 0.22
C ALA A 98 -9.71 5.12 0.12
N ALA A 99 -10.36 4.46 -0.85
CA ALA A 99 -11.81 4.50 -1.03
C ALA A 99 -12.54 3.97 0.21
N TYR A 100 -12.06 2.87 0.80
CA TYR A 100 -12.61 2.34 2.04
C TYR A 100 -12.52 3.34 3.20
N LEU A 101 -11.35 3.95 3.41
CA LEU A 101 -11.15 4.95 4.48
C LEU A 101 -12.01 6.20 4.28
N VAL A 102 -12.19 6.63 3.03
CA VAL A 102 -13.11 7.73 2.69
C VAL A 102 -14.54 7.34 3.02
N LEU A 103 -14.99 6.13 2.69
CA LEU A 103 -16.34 5.67 3.03
C LEU A 103 -16.55 5.60 4.54
N VAL A 104 -15.59 5.07 5.30
CA VAL A 104 -15.66 5.05 6.77
C VAL A 104 -15.74 6.47 7.33
N SER A 105 -14.87 7.37 6.85
CA SER A 105 -14.87 8.78 7.28
C SER A 105 -16.20 9.46 6.94
N LEU A 106 -16.73 9.24 5.74
CA LEU A 106 -17.98 9.82 5.29
C LEU A 106 -19.16 9.35 6.13
N THR A 107 -19.22 8.06 6.49
CA THR A 107 -20.27 7.54 7.39
C THR A 107 -20.27 8.27 8.73
N ILE A 108 -19.09 8.52 9.31
CA ILE A 108 -18.93 9.27 10.56
C ILE A 108 -19.35 10.74 10.37
N LEU A 109 -18.95 11.37 9.27
CA LEU A 109 -19.30 12.76 8.97
C LEU A 109 -20.79 12.96 8.69
N LEU A 110 -21.47 11.96 8.13
CA LEU A 110 -22.91 12.00 7.81
C LEU A 110 -23.79 11.69 9.02
N GLU A 111 -23.26 11.03 10.04
CA GLU A 111 -23.97 10.71 11.27
C GLU A 111 -24.68 11.92 11.93
N PRO A 112 -24.07 13.12 12.08
CA PRO A 112 -24.77 14.30 12.62
C PRO A 112 -25.87 14.89 11.74
N PHE A 113 -25.88 14.58 10.44
CA PHE A 113 -26.88 15.08 9.51
C PHE A 113 -28.02 14.08 9.28
N SER A 114 -27.88 12.85 9.77
CA SER A 114 -28.89 11.82 9.61
C SER A 114 -30.02 11.97 10.63
N PRO A 115 -31.30 11.92 10.20
CA PRO A 115 -32.44 11.86 11.10
C PRO A 115 -32.60 10.47 11.76
N LEU A 116 -31.88 9.46 11.26
CA LEU A 116 -31.89 8.10 11.81
C LEU A 116 -31.03 8.02 13.08
N ARG A 117 -31.43 7.19 14.05
CA ARG A 117 -30.60 6.90 15.22
C ARG A 117 -29.29 6.26 14.75
N GLY A 118 -28.15 6.67 15.33
CA GLY A 118 -26.81 6.20 14.93
C GLY A 118 -26.69 4.68 14.76
N ALA A 119 -27.37 3.91 15.62
CA ALA A 119 -27.50 2.46 15.53
C ALA A 119 -27.94 1.93 14.15
N GLU A 120 -28.98 2.51 13.56
CA GLU A 120 -29.54 2.05 12.29
C GLU A 120 -28.63 2.43 11.12
N LEU A 121 -28.03 3.63 11.17
CA LEU A 121 -27.10 4.09 10.15
C LEU A 121 -25.83 3.21 10.12
N HIS A 122 -25.28 2.90 11.31
CA HIS A 122 -24.11 2.03 11.44
C HIS A 122 -24.41 0.59 11.03
N GLY A 123 -25.58 0.05 11.44
CA GLY A 123 -26.02 -1.27 11.02
C GLY A 123 -26.16 -1.39 9.49
N MET A 124 -26.76 -0.37 8.85
CA MET A 124 -26.93 -0.36 7.41
C MET A 124 -25.59 -0.25 6.68
N SER A 125 -24.64 0.50 7.24
CA SER A 125 -23.31 0.66 6.63
C SER A 125 -22.47 -0.62 6.54
N ASN A 126 -22.71 -1.58 7.44
CA ASN A 126 -22.00 -2.85 7.40
C ASN A 126 -22.32 -3.69 6.15
N TYR A 127 -23.48 -3.50 5.54
CA TYR A 127 -23.85 -4.25 4.32
C TYR A 127 -22.94 -3.94 3.13
N TRP A 128 -22.41 -2.71 3.04
CA TRP A 128 -21.45 -2.34 1.99
C TRP A 128 -20.00 -2.29 2.48
N LEU A 129 -19.77 -1.90 3.73
CA LEU A 129 -18.42 -1.83 4.29
C LEU A 129 -17.82 -3.22 4.49
N GLY A 130 -18.61 -4.22 4.89
CA GLY A 130 -18.14 -5.59 5.05
C GLY A 130 -17.54 -6.18 3.77
N PRO A 131 -18.28 -6.21 2.64
CA PRO A 131 -17.74 -6.64 1.35
C PRO A 131 -16.52 -5.84 0.90
N MET A 132 -16.55 -4.51 1.05
CA MET A 132 -15.42 -3.65 0.70
C MET A 132 -14.17 -3.96 1.54
N GLN A 133 -14.33 -4.19 2.85
CA GLN A 133 -13.25 -4.60 3.74
C GLN A 133 -12.68 -5.96 3.31
N GLY A 134 -13.55 -6.90 2.91
CA GLY A 134 -13.12 -8.18 2.35
C GLY A 134 -12.23 -8.01 1.11
N LEU A 135 -12.62 -7.14 0.18
CA LEU A 135 -11.80 -6.85 -1.00
C LEU A 135 -10.47 -6.19 -0.64
N VAL A 136 -10.46 -5.25 0.33
CA VAL A 136 -9.23 -4.62 0.79
C VAL A 136 -8.31 -5.66 1.42
N VAL A 137 -8.81 -6.47 2.35
CA VAL A 137 -8.03 -7.52 3.03
C VAL A 137 -7.48 -8.53 2.02
N ALA A 138 -8.27 -8.94 1.02
CA ALA A 138 -7.81 -9.83 -0.03
C ALA A 138 -6.68 -9.20 -0.86
N ALA A 139 -6.83 -7.93 -1.27
CA ALA A 139 -5.82 -7.20 -2.03
C ALA A 139 -4.51 -7.05 -1.23
N LEU A 140 -4.61 -6.70 0.05
CA LEU A 140 -3.47 -6.59 0.97
C LEU A 140 -2.78 -7.93 1.21
N GLY A 141 -3.57 -8.99 1.43
CA GLY A 141 -3.06 -10.35 1.61
C GLY A 141 -2.28 -10.81 0.38
N TYR A 142 -2.85 -10.64 -0.80
CA TYR A 142 -2.17 -10.96 -2.06
C TYR A 142 -0.88 -10.15 -2.22
N LEU A 143 -0.94 -8.83 -1.96
CA LEU A 143 0.21 -7.94 -2.08
C LEU A 143 1.37 -8.33 -1.16
N PHE A 144 1.08 -8.74 0.08
CA PHE A 144 2.11 -9.08 1.07
C PHE A 144 2.67 -10.49 0.96
N THR A 145 1.96 -11.38 0.25
CA THR A 145 2.38 -12.76 -0.05
C THR A 145 3.05 -12.92 -1.41
N SER A 146 2.89 -11.94 -2.31
CA SER A 146 3.48 -11.98 -3.65
C SER A 146 4.99 -11.75 -3.64
N ASP A 147 5.73 -12.70 -4.21
CA ASP A 147 7.18 -12.63 -4.40
C ASP A 147 7.52 -12.77 -5.90
N GLU A 148 7.70 -11.66 -6.62
CA GLU A 148 8.32 -11.72 -7.95
C GLU A 148 9.85 -11.61 -7.79
N THR A 149 10.56 -12.72 -8.01
CA THR A 149 12.03 -12.70 -8.08
C THR A 149 12.42 -12.11 -9.44
N PRO A 150 13.25 -11.05 -9.51
CA PRO A 150 13.73 -10.52 -10.79
C PRO A 150 14.43 -11.64 -11.57
N SER A 151 13.93 -11.97 -12.75
CA SER A 151 14.53 -13.01 -13.59
C SER A 151 16.00 -12.65 -13.89
N PRO A 152 16.97 -13.58 -13.72
CA PRO A 152 18.41 -13.33 -13.95
C PRO A 152 18.74 -12.76 -15.34
N GLN A 153 17.84 -12.92 -16.31
CA GLN A 153 18.01 -12.41 -17.67
C GLN A 153 17.89 -10.88 -17.78
N ALA A 154 17.19 -10.21 -16.84
CA ALA A 154 17.12 -8.74 -16.81
C ALA A 154 18.41 -8.13 -16.27
N ALA A 155 19.05 -8.76 -15.28
CA ALA A 155 20.33 -8.32 -14.73
C ALA A 155 21.48 -8.46 -15.73
N LYS A 156 21.45 -9.51 -16.56
CA LYS A 156 22.49 -9.74 -17.58
C LYS A 156 22.47 -8.69 -18.70
N LYS A 157 21.28 -8.20 -19.09
CA LYS A 157 21.13 -7.23 -20.19
C LYS A 157 21.64 -5.83 -19.86
N THR A 158 21.69 -5.45 -18.59
CA THR A 158 22.21 -4.15 -18.14
C THR A 158 23.73 -4.16 -17.95
N ALA A 159 24.34 -5.33 -17.76
CA ALA A 159 25.79 -5.47 -17.53
C ALA A 159 26.62 -5.63 -18.83
N GLU A 160 25.98 -5.90 -19.97
CA GLU A 160 26.66 -6.25 -21.23
C GLU A 160 26.92 -5.12 -22.28
N PRO A 161 26.49 -3.85 -22.13
CA PRO A 161 26.86 -2.81 -23.12
C PRO A 161 28.22 -2.13 -22.85
N ASP A 162 28.73 -2.10 -21.61
CA ASP A 162 29.98 -1.38 -21.27
C ASP A 162 31.26 -2.20 -21.46
N LEU A 163 31.17 -3.54 -21.46
CA LEU A 163 32.35 -4.38 -21.67
C LEU A 163 32.80 -4.44 -23.14
N MET A 164 31.90 -4.20 -24.11
CA MET A 164 32.28 -4.18 -25.53
C MET A 164 32.94 -2.86 -25.96
N ASN A 165 32.77 -1.78 -25.21
CA ASN A 165 33.33 -0.47 -25.59
C ASN A 165 34.74 -0.21 -25.04
N ASN A 166 35.21 -1.01 -24.07
CA ASN A 166 36.52 -0.81 -23.44
C ASN A 166 37.64 -1.75 -23.95
N VAL A 167 37.32 -2.70 -24.85
CA VAL A 167 38.32 -3.63 -25.44
C VAL A 167 39.06 -3.01 -26.65
N SER A 168 38.60 -1.86 -27.17
CA SER A 168 39.20 -1.22 -28.36
C SER A 168 40.27 -0.16 -28.05
N LYS A 169 40.67 0.04 -26.79
CA LYS A 169 41.82 0.88 -26.43
C LYS A 169 43.01 0.02 -25.99
N LYS A 170 43.63 -0.64 -26.95
CA LYS A 170 44.97 -1.22 -26.80
C LYS A 170 45.98 -0.06 -26.93
N PRO A 171 46.77 0.28 -25.90
CA PRO A 171 47.80 1.31 -26.04
C PRO A 171 48.91 0.78 -26.97
N SER A 172 49.10 1.51 -28.08
CA SER A 172 50.22 1.33 -28.99
C SER A 172 51.53 1.51 -28.24
N ALA A 173 52.45 0.58 -28.44
CA ALA A 173 53.76 0.52 -27.81
C ALA A 173 54.57 1.82 -28.00
N GLU A 174 55.12 2.33 -26.90
CA GLU A 174 56.17 3.35 -26.90
C GLU A 174 57.51 2.74 -27.33
N PRO A 175 58.29 3.41 -28.20
CA PRO A 175 59.61 2.94 -28.59
C PRO A 175 60.65 3.30 -27.53
N ILE A 176 61.38 2.27 -27.10
CA ILE A 176 62.55 2.34 -26.22
C ILE A 176 63.60 3.24 -26.90
N LYS A 177 63.95 4.37 -26.26
CA LYS A 177 65.15 5.14 -26.58
C LYS A 177 66.30 4.64 -25.72
N ASN A 178 67.33 4.14 -26.38
CA ASN A 178 68.61 3.80 -25.81
C ASN A 178 69.46 5.08 -25.70
N GLU A 179 69.95 5.39 -24.51
CA GLU A 179 71.19 6.13 -24.25
C GLU A 179 71.88 5.53 -23.02
#